data_AF-A0A954ZRY7-F1
#
_entry.id   AF-A0A954ZRY7-F1
#
_cell.length_a   1.000
_cell.length_b   1.000
_cell.length_c   1.000
_cell.angle_alpha   90.00
_cell.angle_beta   90.00
_cell.angle_gamma   90.00
#
_symmetry.space_group_name_H-M   'P 1'
#
loop_
_entity.id
_entity.type
_entity.pdbx_description
1 polymer ?
#
loop_
_entity_poly.entity_id
_entity_poly.type
_entity_poly.pdbx_seq_one_letter_code
_entity_poly.pdbx_strand_id
1 'polypeptide(L)'
;MSDDKPKLIIDEDWKSEANREKERLAEKEAQAEQAKAEANRPLEFSDVVRLMASQAAMYLGIMPEPQSGQRILAPELARTHIDILAVLEAKTKGNLTAEEDQELSETLRELRAIFVETAKSIEKAVAEGLINPDGSPGPNAPKGPAGGPAGPMA
;
A
#
# COMPACT_ATOMS: atom_id res chain seq x y z
N MET A 1 3.10 74.73 -1.21
CA MET A 1 2.09 73.75 -0.78
C MET A 1 1.94 72.77 -1.93
N SER A 2 2.81 71.78 -2.04
CA SER A 2 2.69 70.43 -1.46
C SER A 2 2.53 69.46 -2.62
N ASP A 3 3.65 69.01 -3.20
CA ASP A 3 3.68 67.88 -4.11
C ASP A 3 3.64 66.59 -3.26
N ASP A 4 2.44 66.05 -3.10
CA ASP A 4 2.20 64.72 -2.52
C ASP A 4 2.37 63.68 -3.64
N LYS A 5 3.52 62.99 -3.66
CA LYS A 5 3.76 61.86 -4.58
C LYS A 5 3.46 60.55 -3.84
N PRO A 6 2.60 59.67 -4.39
CA PRO A 6 2.18 58.45 -3.70
C PRO A 6 3.37 57.48 -3.54
N LYS A 7 3.63 57.07 -2.30
CA LYS A 7 4.64 56.05 -1.96
C LYS A 7 4.20 54.70 -2.53
N LEU A 8 4.92 54.21 -3.54
CA LEU A 8 4.78 52.86 -4.06
C LEU A 8 5.15 51.83 -2.99
N ILE A 9 4.15 51.09 -2.50
CA ILE A 9 4.29 49.91 -1.63
C ILE A 9 4.13 48.67 -2.52
N ILE A 10 5.00 48.49 -3.53
CA ILE A 10 4.85 47.40 -4.53
C ILE A 10 6.21 46.83 -4.95
N ASP A 11 7.18 46.69 -4.04
CA ASP A 11 8.51 46.20 -4.46
C ASP A 11 9.13 45.04 -3.64
N GLU A 12 8.55 44.68 -2.50
CA GLU A 12 9.04 43.55 -1.69
C GLU A 12 8.11 42.32 -1.70
N ASP A 13 6.79 42.52 -1.68
CA ASP A 13 5.83 41.40 -1.64
C ASP A 13 5.85 40.55 -2.93
N TRP A 14 5.94 41.18 -4.11
CA TRP A 14 5.96 40.46 -5.38
C TRP A 14 7.28 39.69 -5.63
N LYS A 15 8.43 40.20 -5.15
CA LYS A 15 9.73 39.51 -5.25
C LYS A 15 9.79 38.31 -4.30
N SER A 16 9.21 38.45 -3.12
CA SER A 16 9.07 37.37 -2.14
C SER A 16 8.17 36.25 -2.67
N GLU A 17 7.03 36.59 -3.26
CA GLU A 17 6.13 35.63 -3.90
C GLU A 17 6.76 34.94 -5.12
N ALA A 18 7.43 35.71 -5.99
CA ALA A 18 8.13 35.14 -7.15
C ALA A 18 9.26 34.19 -6.73
N ASN A 19 9.99 34.50 -5.65
CA ASN A 19 11.04 33.63 -5.16
C ASN A 19 10.49 32.35 -4.50
N ARG A 20 9.42 32.46 -3.70
CA ARG A 20 8.74 31.30 -3.11
C ARG A 20 8.17 30.36 -4.17
N GLU A 21 7.58 30.91 -5.23
CA GLU A 21 7.02 30.10 -6.31
C GLU A 21 8.13 29.42 -7.12
N LYS A 22 9.27 30.11 -7.33
CA LYS A 22 10.46 29.53 -7.96
C LYS A 22 11.07 28.40 -7.12
N GLU A 23 11.14 28.57 -5.80
CA GLU A 23 11.63 27.55 -4.86
C GLU A 23 10.70 26.34 -4.83
N ARG A 24 9.38 26.55 -4.77
CA ARG A 24 8.37 25.48 -4.86
C ARG A 24 8.42 24.71 -6.18
N LEU A 25 8.65 25.41 -7.30
CA LEU A 25 8.83 24.78 -8.61
C LEU A 25 10.13 23.98 -8.66
N ALA A 26 11.23 24.52 -8.13
CA ALA A 26 12.50 23.83 -8.04
C ALA A 26 12.41 22.58 -7.13
N GLU A 27 11.71 22.65 -6.00
CA GLU A 27 11.44 21.50 -5.14
C GLU A 27 10.60 20.43 -5.86
N LYS A 28 9.56 20.84 -6.59
CA LYS A 28 8.73 19.92 -7.39
C LYS A 28 9.53 19.26 -8.52
N GLU A 29 10.38 20.02 -9.20
CA GLU A 29 11.26 19.50 -10.24
C GLU A 29 12.29 18.53 -9.64
N ALA A 30 12.90 18.88 -8.50
CA ALA A 30 13.81 17.99 -7.80
C ALA A 30 13.12 16.71 -7.31
N GLN A 31 11.90 16.80 -6.78
CA GLN A 31 11.10 15.63 -6.39
C GLN A 31 10.70 14.79 -7.60
N ALA A 32 10.32 15.41 -8.72
CA ALA A 32 10.00 14.70 -9.95
C ALA A 32 11.23 13.99 -10.54
N GLU A 33 12.40 14.61 -10.46
CA GLU A 33 13.66 14.04 -10.93
C GLU A 33 14.14 12.91 -10.02
N GLN A 34 13.97 13.05 -8.69
CA GLN A 34 14.17 11.96 -7.73
C GLN A 34 13.21 10.79 -7.98
N ALA A 35 11.92 11.04 -8.12
CA ALA A 35 10.93 9.99 -8.38
C ALA A 35 11.22 9.27 -9.71
N LYS A 36 11.69 10.00 -10.73
CA LYS A 36 12.09 9.42 -12.01
C LYS A 36 13.37 8.60 -11.90
N ALA A 37 14.33 9.03 -11.08
CA ALA A 37 15.53 8.26 -10.80
C ALA A 37 15.20 6.97 -10.02
N GLU A 38 14.30 7.06 -9.04
CA GLU A 38 13.84 5.90 -8.26
C GLU A 38 13.03 4.92 -9.10
N ALA A 39 12.17 5.41 -10.01
CA ALA A 39 11.42 4.57 -10.95
C ALA A 39 12.31 3.84 -11.97
N ASN A 40 13.49 4.38 -12.27
CA ASN A 40 14.43 3.81 -13.24
C ASN A 40 15.54 2.97 -12.59
N ARG A 41 15.56 2.83 -11.26
CA ARG A 41 16.55 1.98 -10.61
C ARG A 41 16.30 0.50 -10.97
N PRO A 42 17.34 -0.32 -11.16
CA PRO A 42 17.18 -1.76 -11.32
C PRO A 42 16.40 -2.36 -10.16
N LEU A 43 15.63 -3.40 -10.44
CA LEU A 43 14.90 -4.13 -9.42
C LEU A 43 15.88 -4.97 -8.59
N GLU A 44 15.85 -4.81 -7.28
CA GLU A 44 16.67 -5.61 -6.37
C GLU A 44 15.87 -6.81 -5.83
N PHE A 45 16.55 -7.83 -5.28
CA PHE A 45 15.87 -9.00 -4.71
C PHE A 45 14.84 -8.62 -3.63
N SER A 46 15.21 -7.70 -2.74
CA SER A 46 14.33 -7.18 -1.70
C SER A 46 13.06 -6.53 -2.25
N ASP A 47 13.09 -5.95 -3.45
CA ASP A 47 11.88 -5.38 -4.08
C ASP A 47 10.89 -6.48 -4.46
N VAL A 48 11.38 -7.65 -4.90
CA VAL A 48 10.55 -8.83 -5.18
C VAL A 48 9.92 -9.35 -3.89
N VAL A 49 10.69 -9.46 -2.81
CA VAL A 49 10.20 -9.92 -1.50
C VAL A 49 9.09 -9.00 -1.00
N ARG A 50 9.32 -7.68 -1.00
CA ARG A 50 8.33 -6.68 -0.58
C ARG A 50 7.08 -6.68 -1.45
N LEU A 51 7.22 -6.88 -2.76
CA LEU A 51 6.08 -6.94 -3.68
C LEU A 51 5.18 -8.14 -3.35
N MET A 52 5.76 -9.33 -3.19
CA MET A 52 5.01 -10.54 -2.84
C MET A 52 4.40 -10.44 -1.43
N ALA A 53 5.15 -9.88 -0.48
CA ALA A 53 4.67 -9.67 0.88
C ALA A 53 3.48 -8.71 0.94
N SER A 54 3.53 -7.62 0.16
CA SER A 54 2.42 -6.66 0.06
C SER A 54 1.17 -7.31 -0.52
N GLN A 55 1.30 -8.18 -1.52
CA GLN A 55 0.18 -8.94 -2.10
C GLN A 55 -0.43 -9.90 -1.08
N ALA A 56 0.40 -10.64 -0.34
CA ALA A 56 -0.06 -11.51 0.75
C ALA A 56 -0.81 -10.71 1.83
N ALA A 57 -0.25 -9.57 2.27
CA ALA A 57 -0.86 -8.70 3.27
C ALA A 57 -2.20 -8.10 2.80
N MET A 58 -2.31 -7.72 1.53
CA MET A 58 -3.56 -7.24 0.93
C MET A 58 -4.64 -8.32 0.98
N TYR A 59 -4.33 -9.56 0.56
CA TYR A 59 -5.29 -10.67 0.58
C TYR A 59 -5.61 -11.19 1.99
N LEU A 60 -4.78 -10.87 2.99
CA LEU A 60 -5.09 -11.07 4.41
C LEU A 60 -5.97 -9.96 5.01
N GLY A 61 -6.35 -8.95 4.22
CA GLY A 61 -7.17 -7.82 4.67
C GLY A 61 -6.43 -6.80 5.55
N ILE A 62 -5.09 -6.88 5.60
CA ILE A 62 -4.24 -5.94 6.36
C ILE A 62 -4.20 -4.59 5.66
N MET A 63 -4.08 -4.61 4.33
CA MET A 63 -4.01 -3.44 3.48
C MET A 63 -5.26 -3.36 2.58
N PRO A 64 -5.84 -2.17 2.36
CA PRO A 64 -6.88 -2.00 1.35
C PRO A 64 -6.31 -2.17 -0.05
N GLU A 65 -7.11 -2.68 -0.99
CA GLU A 65 -6.74 -2.73 -2.39
C GLU A 65 -6.59 -1.30 -2.96
N PRO A 66 -5.50 -0.98 -3.67
CA PRO A 66 -5.24 0.37 -4.15
C PRO A 66 -6.30 0.92 -5.11
N GLN A 67 -6.97 0.05 -5.87
CA GLN A 67 -7.93 0.45 -6.90
C GLN A 67 -9.33 0.70 -6.33
N SER A 68 -9.84 -0.25 -5.53
CA SER A 68 -11.19 -0.15 -4.96
C SER A 68 -11.23 0.53 -3.59
N GLY A 69 -10.10 0.61 -2.90
CA GLY A 69 -10.03 1.02 -1.49
C GLY A 69 -10.64 0.00 -0.52
N GLN A 70 -11.13 -1.14 -1.02
CA GLN A 70 -11.77 -2.15 -0.21
C GLN A 70 -10.75 -3.12 0.37
N ARG A 71 -11.02 -3.62 1.58
CA ARG A 71 -10.25 -4.71 2.16
C ARG A 71 -10.77 -6.02 1.61
N ILE A 72 -9.89 -6.76 0.94
CA ILE A 72 -10.20 -8.08 0.40
C ILE A 72 -9.65 -9.12 1.36
N LEU A 73 -10.50 -10.07 1.76
CA LEU A 73 -10.09 -11.22 2.55
C LEU A 73 -10.16 -12.49 1.67
N ALA A 74 -9.01 -12.90 1.14
CA ALA A 74 -8.87 -14.06 0.26
C ALA A 74 -7.68 -14.93 0.73
N PRO A 75 -7.85 -15.74 1.80
CA PRO A 75 -6.76 -16.51 2.40
C PRO A 75 -6.03 -17.42 1.40
N GLU A 76 -6.74 -18.05 0.47
CA GLU A 76 -6.10 -18.94 -0.52
C GLU A 76 -5.16 -18.17 -1.47
N LEU A 77 -5.49 -16.92 -1.83
CA LEU A 77 -4.59 -16.07 -2.59
C LEU A 77 -3.39 -15.64 -1.73
N ALA A 78 -3.63 -15.25 -0.47
CA ALA A 78 -2.55 -14.94 0.45
C ALA A 78 -1.57 -16.12 0.63
N ARG A 79 -2.08 -17.35 0.78
CA ARG A 79 -1.27 -18.57 0.85
C ARG A 79 -0.39 -18.71 -0.39
N THR A 80 -0.95 -18.51 -1.59
CA THR A 80 -0.20 -18.61 -2.85
C THR A 80 1.04 -17.70 -2.85
N HIS A 81 0.90 -16.46 -2.39
CA HIS A 81 2.04 -15.53 -2.31
C HIS A 81 3.06 -15.92 -1.22
N ILE A 82 2.60 -16.44 -0.08
CA ILE A 82 3.48 -16.99 0.97
C ILE A 82 4.27 -18.20 0.44
N ASP A 83 3.62 -19.06 -0.34
CA ASP A 83 4.24 -20.24 -0.94
C ASP A 83 5.26 -19.84 -2.02
N ILE A 84 4.98 -18.80 -2.82
CA ILE A 84 5.96 -18.23 -3.76
C ILE A 84 7.21 -17.76 -3.01
N LEU A 85 7.05 -17.03 -1.90
CA LEU A 85 8.19 -16.61 -1.07
C LEU A 85 8.96 -17.81 -0.50
N ALA A 86 8.26 -18.88 -0.09
CA ALA A 86 8.89 -20.10 0.41
C ALA A 86 9.67 -20.85 -0.69
N VAL A 87 9.15 -20.86 -1.92
CA VAL A 87 9.87 -21.39 -3.08
C VAL A 87 11.10 -20.56 -3.38
N LEU A 88 11.01 -19.22 -3.30
CA LEU A 88 12.17 -18.34 -3.46
C LEU A 88 13.24 -18.66 -2.42
N GLU A 89 12.90 -18.70 -1.13
CA GLU A 89 13.82 -19.07 -0.03
C GLU A 89 14.55 -20.39 -0.32
N ALA A 90 13.81 -21.42 -0.74
CA ALA A 90 14.38 -22.72 -1.06
C ALA A 90 15.29 -22.70 -2.29
N LYS A 91 14.96 -21.89 -3.31
CA LYS A 91 15.68 -21.85 -4.60
C LYS A 91 16.85 -20.88 -4.63
N THR A 92 16.87 -19.87 -3.77
CA THR A 92 17.94 -18.87 -3.69
C THR A 92 18.95 -19.14 -2.57
N LYS A 93 18.76 -20.21 -1.79
CA LYS A 93 19.66 -20.59 -0.70
C LYS A 93 21.12 -20.66 -1.16
N GLY A 94 21.98 -19.91 -0.45
CA GLY A 94 23.41 -19.81 -0.74
C GLY A 94 23.79 -18.77 -1.80
N ASN A 95 22.80 -18.11 -2.43
CA ASN A 95 23.00 -17.02 -3.38
C ASN A 95 22.60 -15.64 -2.80
N LEU A 96 22.02 -15.60 -1.61
CA LEU A 96 21.56 -14.37 -0.95
C LEU A 96 22.67 -13.75 -0.09
N THR A 97 22.64 -12.43 0.05
CA THR A 97 23.37 -11.74 1.13
C THR A 97 22.75 -12.08 2.49
N ALA A 98 23.48 -11.76 3.58
CA ALA A 98 22.95 -11.96 4.92
C ALA A 98 21.69 -11.11 5.17
N GLU A 99 21.67 -9.90 4.64
CA GLU A 99 20.53 -8.98 4.74
C GLU A 99 19.32 -9.50 3.97
N GLU A 100 19.51 -10.02 2.75
CA GLU A 100 18.44 -10.57 1.92
C GLU A 100 17.84 -11.86 2.53
N ASP A 101 18.69 -12.74 3.06
CA ASP A 101 18.25 -13.98 3.74
C ASP A 101 17.46 -13.66 5.01
N GLN A 102 17.92 -12.67 5.78
CA GLN A 102 17.21 -12.20 6.97
C GLN A 102 15.86 -11.55 6.60
N GLU A 103 15.82 -10.65 5.62
CA GLU A 103 14.59 -9.99 5.19
C GLU A 103 13.55 -11.02 4.72
N LEU A 104 13.96 -11.99 3.90
CA LEU A 104 13.08 -13.03 3.39
C LEU A 104 12.54 -13.94 4.50
N SER A 105 13.41 -14.41 5.38
CA SER A 105 13.04 -15.34 6.46
C SER A 105 12.14 -14.68 7.51
N GLU A 106 12.42 -13.42 7.88
CA GLU A 106 11.57 -12.64 8.78
C GLU A 106 10.19 -12.38 8.16
N THR A 107 10.16 -11.94 6.90
CA THR A 107 8.92 -11.71 6.15
C THR A 107 8.06 -12.97 6.08
N LEU A 108 8.67 -14.11 5.74
CA LEU A 108 7.97 -15.40 5.70
C LEU A 108 7.40 -15.80 7.06
N ARG A 109 8.17 -15.61 8.14
CA ARG A 109 7.75 -15.93 9.50
C ARG A 109 6.53 -15.10 9.88
N GLU A 110 6.57 -13.80 9.64
CA GLU A 110 5.49 -12.88 10.00
C GLU A 110 4.22 -13.17 9.20
N LEU A 111 4.32 -13.30 7.87
CA LEU A 111 3.15 -13.60 7.03
C LEU A 111 2.50 -14.93 7.39
N ARG A 112 3.30 -15.97 7.70
CA ARG A 112 2.77 -17.27 8.16
C ARG A 112 2.05 -17.15 9.49
N ALA A 113 2.59 -16.38 10.44
CA ALA A 113 1.94 -16.16 11.73
C ALA A 113 0.60 -15.44 11.56
N ILE A 114 0.57 -14.38 10.75
CA ILE A 114 -0.67 -13.64 10.47
C ILE A 114 -1.67 -14.55 9.74
N PHE A 115 -1.24 -15.30 8.74
CA PHE A 115 -2.09 -16.24 8.02
C PHE A 115 -2.77 -17.24 8.97
N VAL A 116 -2.03 -17.84 9.89
CA VAL A 116 -2.58 -18.80 10.87
C VAL A 116 -3.60 -18.13 11.79
N GLU A 117 -3.33 -16.91 12.25
CA GLU A 117 -4.25 -16.16 13.10
C GLU A 117 -5.53 -15.74 12.35
N THR A 118 -5.39 -15.29 11.10
CA THR A 118 -6.50 -14.97 10.22
C THR A 118 -7.33 -16.20 9.92
N ALA A 119 -6.71 -17.35 9.62
CA ALA A 119 -7.42 -18.61 9.37
C ALA A 119 -8.25 -19.04 10.59
N LYS A 120 -7.68 -18.99 11.80
CA LYS A 120 -8.42 -19.28 13.05
C LYS A 120 -9.59 -18.32 13.27
N SER A 121 -9.39 -17.04 12.96
CA SER A 121 -10.43 -16.02 13.09
C SER A 121 -11.58 -16.26 12.12
N ILE A 122 -11.29 -16.68 10.88
CA ILE A 122 -12.29 -17.06 9.88
C ILE A 122 -13.03 -18.31 10.32
N GLU A 123 -12.34 -19.35 10.78
CA GLU A 123 -12.97 -20.57 11.28
C GLU A 123 -13.94 -20.28 12.43
N LYS A 124 -13.54 -19.42 13.37
CA LYS A 124 -14.41 -18.96 14.46
C LYS A 124 -15.63 -18.20 13.92
N ALA A 125 -15.44 -17.28 12.98
CA ALA A 125 -16.54 -16.53 12.37
C ALA A 125 -17.50 -17.45 11.59
N VAL A 126 -17.00 -18.51 10.96
CA VAL A 126 -17.82 -19.54 10.30
C VAL A 126 -18.58 -20.37 11.33
N ALA A 127 -17.94 -20.79 12.42
CA ALA A 127 -18.59 -21.52 13.50
C ALA A 127 -19.68 -20.70 14.21
N GLU A 128 -19.50 -19.38 14.32
CA GLU A 128 -20.48 -18.43 14.85
C GLU A 128 -21.58 -18.05 13.83
N GLY A 129 -21.46 -18.51 12.58
CA GLY A 129 -22.43 -18.25 11.50
C GLY A 129 -22.39 -16.81 10.98
N LEU A 130 -21.29 -16.09 11.20
CA LEU A 130 -21.07 -14.73 10.69
C LEU A 130 -20.62 -14.73 9.23
N ILE A 131 -19.95 -15.79 8.79
CA ILE A 131 -19.41 -15.94 7.42
C ILE A 131 -19.72 -17.38 6.95
N ASN A 132 -20.13 -17.54 5.71
CA ASN A 132 -20.32 -18.85 5.09
C ASN A 132 -18.98 -19.40 4.55
N PRO A 133 -18.87 -20.72 4.27
CA PRO A 133 -17.65 -21.31 3.71
C PRO A 133 -17.23 -20.75 2.34
N ASP A 134 -18.16 -20.10 1.61
CA ASP A 134 -17.91 -19.42 0.33
C ASP A 134 -17.43 -17.96 0.49
N GLY A 135 -17.25 -17.49 1.72
CA GLY A 135 -16.86 -16.11 2.04
C GLY A 135 -18.01 -15.10 2.04
N SER A 136 -19.25 -15.52 1.78
CA SER A 136 -20.43 -14.65 1.86
C SER A 136 -20.87 -14.41 3.32
N PRO A 137 -21.60 -13.31 3.61
CA PRO A 137 -22.15 -13.07 4.95
C PRO A 137 -23.05 -14.22 5.41
N GLY A 138 -22.75 -14.77 6.58
CA GLY A 138 -23.51 -15.86 7.17
C GLY A 138 -24.87 -15.43 7.73
N PRO A 139 -25.73 -16.39 8.10
CA PRO A 139 -27.09 -16.12 8.59
C PRO A 139 -27.15 -15.25 9.85
N ASN A 140 -26.07 -15.21 10.64
CA ASN A 140 -25.94 -14.39 11.84
C ASN A 140 -25.11 -13.11 11.61
N ALA A 141 -24.68 -12.82 10.39
CA ALA A 141 -23.92 -11.61 10.09
C ALA A 141 -24.73 -10.35 10.48
N PRO A 142 -24.10 -9.31 11.06
CA PRO A 142 -24.77 -8.06 11.35
C PRO A 142 -25.35 -7.48 10.06
N LYS A 143 -26.66 -7.18 10.05
CA LYS A 143 -27.36 -6.50 8.94
C LYS A 143 -26.90 -5.05 8.84
N GLY A 144 -25.68 -4.83 8.35
CA GLY A 144 -25.20 -3.54 7.83
C GLY A 144 -25.81 -3.26 6.45
N PRO A 145 -25.80 -2.01 5.96
CA PRO A 145 -26.56 -1.64 4.78
C PRO A 145 -26.10 -2.51 3.61
N ALA A 146 -27.05 -3.27 3.05
CA ALA A 146 -26.89 -3.93 1.77
C ALA A 146 -26.29 -2.92 0.79
N GLY A 147 -25.22 -3.33 0.10
CA GLY A 147 -24.62 -2.54 -0.97
C GLY A 147 -25.73 -1.94 -1.82
N GLY A 148 -25.79 -0.61 -1.87
CA GLY A 148 -26.77 0.11 -2.67
C GLY A 148 -26.69 -0.34 -4.13
N PRO A 149 -27.80 -0.26 -4.87
CA PRO A 149 -27.88 -0.80 -6.22
C PRO A 149 -26.81 -0.15 -7.10
N ALA A 150 -26.12 -0.98 -7.89
CA ALA A 150 -25.29 -0.56 -9.01
C ALA A 150 -26.11 0.39 -9.91
N GLY A 151 -25.81 1.69 -9.81
CA GLY A 151 -26.33 2.68 -10.74
C GLY A 151 -25.67 2.50 -12.11
N PRO A 152 -26.39 2.72 -13.21
CA PRO A 152 -25.88 2.47 -14.55
C PRO A 152 -24.77 3.48 -14.89
N MET A 153 -23.69 2.96 -15.48
CA MET A 153 -22.67 3.77 -16.14
C MET A 153 -23.32 4.61 -17.24
N ALA A 154 -23.16 5.93 -17.14
CA ALA A 154 -23.44 6.90 -18.20
C ALA A 154 -22.16 7.66 -18.51
#